data_AF-U2AYA1-F1
#
_entry.id   AF-U2AYA1-F1
#
_cell.length_a   1.000
_cell.length_b   1.000
_cell.length_c   1.000
_cell.angle_alpha   90.00
_cell.angle_beta   90.00
_cell.angle_gamma   90.00
#
_symmetry.space_group_name_H-M   'P 1'
#
loop_
_entity.id
_entity.type
_entity.pdbx_description
1 polymer ?
#
loop_
_entity_poly.entity_id
_entity_poly.type
_entity_poly.pdbx_seq_one_letter_code
_entity_poly.pdbx_strand_id
1 'polypeptide(L)'
;MLKNKKKYLSMAKDFLFPMGISAVVATLLTPSLGTQKDLHASLRVETSQQVSVSPVADNSPRVSPMNHRNDFIGFKEKMGYRESRNNYFITNPYGHVGKYQFGKSALKFFGVSQSEFLNNPALQENVFYASLAHNKWKLQYEIRTFAGKNFAGIPITESGILAAAHLLGTGSVKSFFKSDGKTEFADANGTSIINYMKSFQHFDLSGIKPSKYDGRKLI
;
A
#
# COMPACT_ATOMS: atom_id res chain seq x y z
N MET A 1 -31.59 35.64 28.88
CA MET A 1 -31.69 34.63 27.80
C MET A 1 -32.17 35.30 26.52
N LEU A 2 -31.68 34.89 25.35
CA LEU A 2 -31.93 35.46 23.99
C LEU A 2 -31.06 36.66 23.57
N LYS A 3 -29.82 36.40 23.13
CA LYS A 3 -29.15 37.27 22.14
C LYS A 3 -28.25 36.56 21.12
N ASN A 4 -28.27 35.22 21.03
CA ASN A 4 -27.34 34.48 20.14
C ASN A 4 -27.97 33.67 18.99
N LYS A 5 -29.29 33.77 18.74
CA LYS A 5 -29.93 33.00 17.64
C LYS A 5 -29.89 33.67 16.27
N LYS A 6 -29.61 34.98 16.15
CA LYS A 6 -29.67 35.68 14.85
C LYS A 6 -28.40 35.59 14.00
N LYS A 7 -27.24 35.22 14.56
CA LYS A 7 -25.98 35.11 13.78
C LYS A 7 -25.86 33.82 12.97
N TYR A 8 -26.47 32.72 13.45
CA TYR A 8 -26.47 31.43 12.76
C TYR A 8 -27.41 31.36 11.55
N LEU A 9 -28.46 32.19 11.52
CA LEU A 9 -29.43 32.17 10.42
C LEU A 9 -28.95 32.93 9.17
N SER A 10 -27.91 33.76 9.29
CA SER A 10 -27.28 34.46 8.16
C SER A 10 -26.24 33.60 7.45
N MET A 11 -25.44 32.80 8.19
CA MET A 11 -24.42 31.94 7.57
C MET A 11 -25.00 30.75 6.80
N ALA A 12 -26.23 30.33 7.10
CA ALA A 12 -26.88 29.23 6.39
C ALA A 12 -27.38 29.61 4.98
N LYS A 13 -27.48 30.91 4.64
CA LYS A 13 -27.99 31.35 3.34
C LYS A 13 -26.91 31.55 2.28
N ASP A 14 -25.66 31.75 2.67
CA ASP A 14 -24.56 31.91 1.71
C ASP A 14 -23.89 30.58 1.30
N PHE A 15 -24.26 29.47 1.95
CA PHE A 15 -23.73 28.13 1.63
C PHE A 15 -24.64 27.29 0.72
N LEU A 16 -25.86 27.76 0.43
CA LEU A 16 -26.85 27.00 -0.34
C LEU A 16 -26.89 27.33 -1.83
N PHE A 17 -26.01 28.19 -2.35
CA PHE A 17 -26.08 28.64 -3.74
C PHE A 17 -25.01 28.16 -4.76
N PRO A 18 -23.90 27.47 -4.41
CA PRO A 18 -23.07 26.85 -5.45
C PRO A 18 -23.32 25.34 -5.65
N MET A 19 -24.17 24.68 -4.86
CA MET A 19 -24.50 23.25 -5.07
C MET A 19 -25.66 23.01 -6.04
N GLY A 20 -26.45 24.04 -6.37
CA GLY A 20 -27.62 23.91 -7.24
C GLY A 20 -27.33 23.94 -8.75
N ILE A 21 -26.22 24.54 -9.19
CA ILE A 21 -25.93 24.71 -10.62
C ILE A 21 -25.08 23.56 -11.18
N SER A 22 -24.23 22.92 -10.37
CA SER A 22 -23.39 21.80 -10.85
C SER A 22 -24.20 20.51 -11.10
N ALA A 23 -25.27 20.27 -10.32
CA ALA A 23 -26.09 19.08 -10.49
C ALA A 23 -27.01 19.13 -11.74
N VAL A 24 -27.47 20.32 -12.13
CA VAL A 24 -28.36 20.49 -13.30
C VAL A 24 -27.56 20.51 -14.61
N VAL A 25 -26.33 21.03 -14.61
CA VAL A 25 -25.46 21.01 -15.81
C VAL A 25 -24.87 19.61 -16.05
N ALA A 26 -24.62 18.81 -15.01
CA ALA A 26 -24.10 17.44 -15.17
C ALA A 26 -25.16 16.42 -15.64
N THR A 27 -26.45 16.70 -15.46
CA THR A 27 -27.54 15.81 -15.92
C THR A 27 -27.89 15.99 -17.39
N LEU A 28 -27.42 17.06 -18.04
CA LEU A 28 -27.73 17.34 -19.46
C LEU A 28 -26.64 16.90 -20.45
N LEU A 29 -25.48 16.40 -19.99
CA LEU A 29 -24.35 16.07 -20.88
C LEU A 29 -23.64 14.74 -20.61
N THR A 30 -24.22 13.84 -19.82
CA THR A 30 -23.72 12.45 -19.78
C THR A 30 -24.54 11.59 -20.76
N PRO A 31 -23.92 10.92 -21.75
CA PRO A 31 -24.64 9.82 -22.38
C PRO A 31 -24.96 8.82 -21.27
N SER A 32 -26.23 8.47 -21.14
CA SER A 32 -26.76 7.47 -20.22
C SER A 32 -25.77 6.31 -20.06
N LEU A 33 -25.05 6.27 -18.94
CA LEU A 33 -24.33 5.07 -18.56
C LEU A 33 -25.40 4.05 -18.16
N GLY A 34 -25.54 3.02 -18.99
CA GLY A 34 -26.47 1.92 -18.77
C GLY A 34 -26.31 1.28 -17.40
N THR A 35 -27.33 0.54 -16.99
CA THR A 35 -27.38 -0.10 -15.68
C THR A 35 -26.32 -1.21 -15.55
N GLN A 36 -26.00 -1.62 -14.32
CA GLN A 36 -25.07 -2.75 -14.08
C GLN A 36 -25.51 -4.04 -14.82
N LYS A 37 -26.82 -4.23 -15.02
CA LYS A 37 -27.34 -5.35 -15.82
C LYS A 37 -26.96 -5.24 -17.29
N ASP A 38 -26.90 -4.04 -17.84
CA ASP A 38 -26.54 -3.79 -19.24
C ASP A 38 -25.03 -4.03 -19.46
N LEU A 39 -24.19 -3.72 -18.46
CA LEU A 39 -22.77 -4.04 -18.47
C LEU A 39 -22.50 -5.56 -18.38
N HIS A 40 -23.27 -6.28 -17.56
CA HIS A 40 -23.14 -7.73 -17.47
C HIS A 40 -23.65 -8.45 -18.74
N ALA A 41 -24.64 -7.89 -19.43
CA ALA A 41 -25.11 -8.39 -20.72
C ALA A 41 -24.08 -8.17 -21.83
N SER A 42 -23.41 -7.02 -21.86
CA SER A 42 -22.42 -6.69 -22.91
C SER A 42 -21.09 -7.43 -22.76
N LEU A 43 -20.78 -7.97 -21.58
CA LEU A 43 -19.58 -8.78 -21.31
C LEU A 43 -19.82 -10.29 -21.48
N ARG A 44 -21.00 -10.70 -21.94
CA ARG A 44 -21.33 -12.11 -22.14
C ARG A 44 -20.80 -12.58 -23.49
N VAL A 45 -19.82 -13.49 -23.46
CA VAL A 45 -19.28 -14.14 -24.65
C VAL A 45 -20.22 -15.27 -25.06
N GLU A 46 -20.99 -15.10 -26.13
CA GLU A 46 -22.00 -16.09 -26.54
C GLU A 46 -21.41 -17.32 -27.24
N THR A 47 -20.21 -17.21 -27.83
CA THR A 47 -19.52 -18.36 -28.44
C THR A 47 -18.02 -18.31 -28.16
N SER A 48 -17.42 -19.47 -27.91
CA SER A 48 -15.97 -19.57 -27.70
C SER A 48 -15.24 -19.21 -29.00
N GLN A 49 -14.44 -18.14 -28.97
CA GLN A 49 -13.62 -17.75 -30.11
C GLN A 49 -12.33 -18.55 -30.08
N GLN A 50 -12.21 -19.55 -30.96
CA GLN A 50 -10.96 -20.28 -31.10
C GLN A 50 -9.94 -19.41 -31.84
N VAL A 51 -8.86 -19.06 -31.14
CA VAL A 51 -7.70 -18.38 -31.72
C VAL A 51 -6.63 -19.43 -31.98
N SER A 52 -6.32 -19.69 -33.24
CA SER A 52 -5.17 -20.51 -33.63
C SER A 52 -3.91 -19.66 -33.64
N VAL A 53 -2.96 -19.98 -32.76
CA VAL A 53 -1.65 -19.31 -32.73
C VAL A 53 -0.66 -20.17 -33.51
N SER A 54 -0.14 -19.66 -34.62
CA SER A 54 1.01 -20.29 -35.30
C SER A 54 2.24 -20.13 -34.40
N PRO A 55 2.99 -21.20 -34.10
CA PRO A 55 4.19 -21.08 -33.28
C PRO A 55 5.30 -20.45 -34.13
N VAL A 56 5.50 -19.14 -33.99
CA VAL A 56 6.80 -18.53 -34.27
C VAL A 56 7.72 -18.99 -33.15
N ALA A 57 8.79 -19.70 -33.52
CA ALA A 57 9.82 -20.13 -32.60
C ALA A 57 10.59 -18.90 -32.09
N ASP A 58 10.04 -18.25 -31.07
CA ASP A 58 10.73 -17.22 -30.30
C ASP A 58 11.39 -17.89 -29.10
N ASN A 59 12.72 -18.05 -29.17
CA ASN A 59 13.56 -18.55 -28.09
C ASN A 59 13.83 -17.47 -27.01
N SER A 60 13.04 -16.41 -26.96
CA SER A 60 13.03 -15.49 -25.82
C SER A 60 12.26 -16.11 -24.66
N PRO A 61 12.82 -16.19 -23.44
CA PRO A 61 12.06 -16.69 -22.30
C PRO A 61 10.85 -15.76 -22.08
N ARG A 62 9.66 -16.29 -22.32
CA ARG A 62 8.40 -15.65 -21.93
C ARG A 62 8.48 -15.38 -20.43
N VAL A 63 8.71 -14.12 -20.07
CA VAL A 63 8.68 -13.68 -18.68
C VAL A 63 7.21 -13.74 -18.24
N SER A 64 6.82 -14.85 -17.62
CA SER A 64 5.61 -14.90 -16.81
C SER A 64 5.68 -13.74 -15.80
N PRO A 65 4.67 -12.87 -15.70
CA PRO A 65 4.73 -11.66 -14.87
C PRO A 65 4.80 -11.94 -13.35
N MET A 66 4.73 -13.20 -12.94
CA MET A 66 4.89 -13.66 -11.55
C MET A 66 5.63 -15.00 -11.51
N ASN A 67 6.89 -15.03 -11.95
CA ASN A 67 7.81 -16.02 -11.41
C ASN A 67 8.18 -15.54 -10.00
N HIS A 68 7.36 -15.87 -9.00
CA HIS A 68 7.60 -15.55 -7.59
C HIS A 68 8.86 -16.25 -7.13
N ARG A 69 10.01 -15.62 -7.36
CA ARG A 69 11.16 -15.90 -6.54
C ARG A 69 10.78 -15.47 -5.13
N ASN A 70 10.87 -16.40 -4.20
CA ASN A 70 10.69 -16.16 -2.78
C ASN A 70 11.91 -15.39 -2.21
N ASP A 71 12.34 -14.34 -2.91
CA ASP A 71 13.52 -13.52 -2.63
C ASP A 71 13.10 -12.05 -2.37
N PHE A 72 14.10 -11.20 -2.16
CA PHE A 72 13.86 -9.77 -1.95
C PHE A 72 13.15 -9.08 -3.12
N ILE A 73 13.42 -9.48 -4.37
CA ILE A 73 12.76 -8.89 -5.53
C ILE A 73 11.27 -9.23 -5.52
N GLY A 74 10.93 -10.50 -5.28
CA GLY A 74 9.54 -10.93 -5.13
C GLY A 74 8.81 -10.22 -3.98
N PHE A 75 9.47 -10.04 -2.85
CA PHE A 75 8.90 -9.31 -1.70
C PHE A 75 8.55 -7.88 -2.09
N LYS A 76 9.49 -7.21 -2.74
CA LYS A 76 9.40 -5.81 -3.13
C LYS A 76 8.33 -5.57 -4.19
N GLU A 77 8.24 -6.42 -5.20
CA GLU A 77 7.18 -6.34 -6.21
C GLU A 77 5.80 -6.64 -5.63
N LYS A 78 5.69 -7.60 -4.71
CA LYS A 78 4.43 -7.85 -4.00
C LYS A 78 4.02 -6.66 -3.13
N MET A 79 4.98 -6.05 -2.43
CA MET A 79 4.73 -4.87 -1.60
C MET A 79 4.23 -3.70 -2.46
N GLY A 80 4.98 -3.35 -3.51
CA GLY A 80 4.58 -2.26 -4.41
C GLY A 80 3.21 -2.50 -5.04
N TYR A 81 2.90 -3.74 -5.43
CA TYR A 81 1.60 -4.07 -6.01
C TYR A 81 0.48 -3.90 -4.99
N ARG A 82 0.70 -4.34 -3.74
CA ARG A 82 -0.27 -4.21 -2.65
C ARG A 82 -0.55 -2.76 -2.29
N GLU A 83 0.48 -1.92 -2.25
CA GLU A 83 0.42 -0.53 -1.82
C GLU A 83 -0.15 0.41 -2.89
N SER A 84 0.26 0.23 -4.15
CA SER A 84 -0.01 1.22 -5.22
C SER A 84 -0.28 0.62 -6.60
N ARG A 85 -0.36 -0.72 -6.72
CA ARG A 85 -0.27 -1.42 -8.01
C ARG A 85 1.03 -1.10 -8.77
N ASN A 86 2.14 -1.00 -8.04
CA ASN A 86 3.47 -0.66 -8.57
C ASN A 86 3.58 0.73 -9.22
N ASN A 87 2.73 1.68 -8.83
CA ASN A 87 2.75 3.03 -9.38
C ASN A 87 3.69 3.96 -8.58
N TYR A 88 4.80 4.37 -9.20
CA TYR A 88 5.78 5.28 -8.58
C TYR A 88 5.29 6.72 -8.41
N PHE A 89 4.23 7.14 -9.09
CA PHE A 89 3.85 8.54 -9.22
C PHE A 89 2.55 8.89 -8.50
N ILE A 90 2.00 7.96 -7.71
CA ILE A 90 0.71 8.14 -7.05
C ILE A 90 0.85 8.84 -5.69
N THR A 91 -0.17 9.61 -5.32
CA THR A 91 -0.39 10.12 -3.97
C THR A 91 -1.78 9.73 -3.54
N ASN A 92 -1.93 9.12 -2.36
CA ASN A 92 -3.26 8.80 -1.82
C ASN A 92 -3.87 9.99 -1.04
N PRO A 93 -5.17 9.98 -0.74
CA PRO A 93 -5.82 11.08 -0.01
C PRO A 93 -5.25 11.36 1.39
N TYR A 94 -4.55 10.39 1.99
CA TYR A 94 -3.87 10.54 3.28
C TYR A 94 -2.45 11.11 3.16
N GLY A 95 -2.00 11.47 1.94
CA GLY A 95 -0.70 12.06 1.68
C GLY A 95 0.46 11.07 1.63
N HIS A 96 0.18 9.76 1.49
CA HIS A 96 1.21 8.76 1.25
C HIS A 96 1.53 8.69 -0.24
N VAL A 97 2.81 8.52 -0.58
CA VAL A 97 3.30 8.66 -1.96
C VAL A 97 4.11 7.49 -2.48
N GLY A 98 4.08 7.35 -3.80
CA GLY A 98 4.93 6.45 -4.57
C GLY A 98 4.58 4.98 -4.43
N LYS A 99 5.42 4.14 -5.01
CA LYS A 99 5.19 2.69 -5.17
C LYS A 99 4.86 2.00 -3.85
N TYR A 100 5.50 2.44 -2.77
CA TYR A 100 5.40 1.84 -1.44
C TYR A 100 4.55 2.65 -0.46
N GLN A 101 3.83 3.67 -0.93
CA GLN A 101 2.95 4.51 -0.12
C GLN A 101 3.63 5.07 1.15
N PHE A 102 4.78 5.73 1.00
CA PHE A 102 5.49 6.35 2.13
C PHE A 102 4.79 7.63 2.60
N GLY A 103 4.64 7.78 3.92
CA GLY A 103 4.10 9.00 4.54
C GLY A 103 5.17 10.07 4.78
N LYS A 104 4.72 11.32 4.96
CA LYS A 104 5.59 12.51 5.14
C LYS A 104 6.62 12.36 6.28
N SER A 105 6.23 11.76 7.41
CA SER A 105 7.14 11.57 8.55
C SER A 105 8.27 10.59 8.25
N ALA A 106 7.98 9.52 7.50
CA ALA A 106 8.99 8.55 7.10
C ALA A 106 9.95 9.14 6.06
N LEU A 107 9.45 9.88 5.07
CA LEU A 107 10.30 10.59 4.11
C LEU A 107 11.21 11.61 4.81
N LYS A 108 10.66 12.38 5.76
CA LYS A 108 11.44 13.31 6.58
C LYS A 108 12.53 12.60 7.38
N PHE A 109 12.25 11.42 7.94
CA PHE A 109 13.24 10.60 8.64
C PHE A 109 14.41 10.24 7.71
N PHE A 110 14.15 9.92 6.45
CA PHE A 110 15.18 9.64 5.44
C PHE A 110 15.75 10.88 4.74
N GLY A 111 15.38 12.09 5.18
CA GLY A 111 15.89 13.34 4.59
C GLY A 111 15.46 13.57 3.14
N VAL A 112 14.35 12.97 2.73
CA VAL A 112 13.81 13.05 1.36
C VAL A 112 12.55 13.90 1.34
N SER A 113 12.42 14.78 0.34
CA SER A 113 11.18 15.53 0.10
C SER A 113 10.18 14.73 -0.73
N GLN A 114 8.89 15.03 -0.59
CA GLN A 114 7.84 14.33 -1.34
C GLN A 114 7.97 14.52 -2.87
N SER A 115 8.35 15.71 -3.31
CA SER A 115 8.56 16.00 -4.74
C SER A 115 9.75 15.23 -5.30
N GLU A 116 10.88 15.22 -4.58
CA GLU A 116 12.06 14.44 -4.94
C GLU A 116 11.75 12.93 -5.01
N PHE A 117 10.99 12.43 -4.03
CA PHE A 117 10.58 11.03 -3.98
C PHE A 117 9.72 10.62 -5.18
N LEU A 118 8.69 11.41 -5.51
CA LEU A 118 7.78 11.13 -6.63
C LEU A 118 8.47 11.23 -7.99
N ASN A 119 9.45 12.12 -8.14
CA ASN A 119 10.15 12.32 -9.40
C ASN A 119 11.30 11.32 -9.63
N ASN A 120 11.64 10.48 -8.66
CA ASN A 120 12.80 9.58 -8.75
C ASN A 120 12.44 8.15 -8.29
N PRO A 121 12.05 7.25 -9.21
CA PRO A 121 11.79 5.85 -8.90
C PRO A 121 12.96 5.14 -8.19
N ALA A 122 14.21 5.40 -8.60
CA ALA A 122 15.38 4.79 -7.98
C ALA A 122 15.54 5.19 -6.50
N LEU A 123 15.24 6.45 -6.17
CA LEU A 123 15.22 6.90 -4.78
C LEU A 123 14.14 6.18 -3.97
N GLN A 124 12.97 5.88 -4.55
CA GLN A 124 11.93 5.10 -3.86
C GLN A 124 12.41 3.69 -3.52
N GLU A 125 13.14 3.05 -4.44
CA GLU A 125 13.75 1.74 -4.23
C GLU A 125 14.80 1.79 -3.11
N ASN A 126 15.65 2.82 -3.10
CA ASN A 126 16.69 3.03 -2.09
C ASN A 126 16.09 3.28 -0.69
N VAL A 127 15.09 4.15 -0.60
CA VAL A 127 14.38 4.45 0.65
C VAL A 127 13.65 3.21 1.17
N PHE A 128 13.02 2.43 0.29
CA PHE A 128 12.35 1.19 0.69
C PHE A 128 13.34 0.18 1.29
N TYR A 129 14.48 -0.05 0.63
CA TYR A 129 15.54 -0.90 1.17
C TYR A 129 16.06 -0.38 2.52
N ALA A 130 16.36 0.92 2.61
CA ALA A 130 16.84 1.55 3.85
C ALA A 130 15.82 1.43 5.00
N SER A 131 14.53 1.55 4.68
CA SER A 131 13.44 1.33 5.64
C SER A 131 13.39 -0.09 6.16
N LEU A 132 13.50 -1.10 5.29
CA LEU A 132 13.56 -2.50 5.70
C LEU A 132 14.80 -2.79 6.56
N ALA A 133 15.98 -2.30 6.17
CA ALA A 133 17.20 -2.44 6.95
C ALA A 133 17.10 -1.79 8.34
N HIS A 134 16.46 -0.61 8.41
CA HIS A 134 16.20 0.08 9.67
C HIS A 134 15.22 -0.67 10.56
N ASN A 135 14.11 -1.13 10.00
CA ASN A 135 13.10 -1.90 10.71
C ASN A 135 13.69 -3.22 11.21
N LYS A 136 14.50 -3.90 10.40
CA LYS A 136 15.23 -5.11 10.79
C LYS A 136 16.17 -4.85 11.97
N TRP A 137 16.89 -3.73 11.97
CA TRP A 137 17.71 -3.32 13.12
C TRP A 137 16.89 -3.06 14.39
N LYS A 138 15.73 -2.40 14.29
CA LYS A 138 14.83 -2.11 15.42
C LYS A 138 14.13 -3.34 15.99
N LEU A 139 13.92 -4.36 15.17
CA LEU A 139 13.12 -5.55 15.47
C LEU A 139 13.96 -6.82 15.63
N GLN A 140 15.28 -6.70 15.87
CA GLN A 140 16.17 -7.86 16.00
C GLN A 140 15.70 -8.84 17.10
N TYR A 141 15.20 -8.31 18.22
CA TYR A 141 14.68 -9.14 19.30
C TYR A 141 13.45 -9.92 18.84
N GLU A 142 12.48 -9.26 18.22
CA GLU A 142 11.24 -9.89 17.75
C GLU A 142 11.53 -10.93 16.65
N ILE A 143 12.39 -10.59 15.68
CA ILE A 143 12.78 -11.52 14.60
C ILE A 143 13.44 -12.76 15.20
N ARG A 144 14.45 -12.60 16.07
CA ARG A 144 15.14 -13.73 16.70
C ARG A 144 14.22 -14.58 17.59
N THR A 145 13.25 -13.96 18.24
CA THR A 145 12.41 -14.62 19.25
C THR A 145 11.23 -15.35 18.61
N PHE A 146 10.62 -14.78 17.57
CA PHE A 146 9.35 -15.25 17.03
C PHE A 146 9.44 -15.83 15.61
N ALA A 147 10.41 -15.45 14.78
CA ALA A 147 10.52 -16.02 13.44
C ALA A 147 10.75 -17.55 13.51
N GLY A 148 10.05 -18.29 12.66
CA GLY A 148 10.03 -19.75 12.64
C GLY A 148 9.06 -20.39 13.63
N LYS A 149 8.34 -19.61 14.43
CA LYS A 149 7.34 -20.11 15.39
C LYS A 149 5.92 -19.81 14.93
N ASN A 150 4.96 -20.56 15.47
CA ASN A 150 3.56 -20.19 15.42
C ASN A 150 3.23 -19.22 16.56
N PHE A 151 2.58 -18.10 16.24
CA PHE A 151 2.13 -17.09 17.20
C PHE A 151 0.79 -16.52 16.73
N ALA A 152 -0.16 -16.31 17.63
CA ALA A 152 -1.50 -15.81 17.30
C ALA A 152 -2.18 -16.58 16.13
N GLY A 153 -1.96 -17.89 16.05
CA GLY A 153 -2.53 -18.76 15.03
C GLY A 153 -1.89 -18.65 13.63
N ILE A 154 -0.71 -18.04 13.50
CA ILE A 154 0.01 -17.90 12.22
C ILE A 154 1.48 -18.29 12.34
N PRO A 155 2.11 -18.82 11.28
CA PRO A 155 3.56 -18.91 11.23
C PRO A 155 4.15 -17.51 11.08
N ILE A 156 5.10 -17.18 11.95
CA ILE A 156 5.81 -15.90 11.95
C ILE A 156 7.11 -16.05 11.17
N THR A 157 7.40 -15.12 10.28
CA THR A 157 8.66 -15.06 9.54
C THR A 157 9.26 -13.67 9.54
N GLU A 158 10.55 -13.55 9.22
CA GLU A 158 11.24 -12.26 9.12
C GLU A 158 10.53 -11.33 8.12
N SER A 159 10.16 -11.85 6.95
CA SER A 159 9.46 -11.08 5.90
C SER A 159 8.06 -10.64 6.33
N GLY A 160 7.32 -11.49 7.04
CA GLY A 160 6.04 -11.10 7.64
C GLY A 160 6.20 -9.97 8.67
N ILE A 161 7.20 -10.07 9.56
CA ILE A 161 7.51 -9.05 10.57
C ILE A 161 7.87 -7.71 9.92
N LEU A 162 8.73 -7.71 8.89
CA LEU A 162 9.15 -6.49 8.21
C LEU A 162 8.02 -5.86 7.39
N ALA A 163 7.15 -6.67 6.78
CA ALA A 163 5.94 -6.17 6.12
C ALA A 163 4.98 -5.51 7.12
N ALA A 164 4.72 -6.15 8.25
CA ALA A 164 3.91 -5.58 9.32
C ALA A 164 4.49 -4.25 9.86
N ALA A 165 5.82 -4.15 9.94
CA ALA A 165 6.50 -2.92 10.32
C ALA A 165 6.37 -1.83 9.26
N HIS A 166 6.31 -2.16 7.97
CA HIS A 166 5.99 -1.21 6.89
C HIS A 166 4.58 -0.65 7.04
N LEU A 167 3.61 -1.52 7.32
CA LEU A 167 2.19 -1.14 7.46
C LEU A 167 1.92 -0.23 8.67
N LEU A 168 2.36 -0.63 9.87
CA LEU A 168 1.97 0.01 11.12
C LEU A 168 3.13 0.53 11.97
N GLY A 169 4.35 0.43 11.46
CA GLY A 169 5.56 0.80 12.19
C GLY A 169 6.04 -0.28 13.18
N THR A 170 7.31 -0.16 13.57
CA THR A 170 7.97 -1.11 14.47
C THR A 170 7.36 -1.14 15.87
N GLY A 171 6.83 -0.01 16.37
CA GLY A 171 6.18 0.05 17.67
C GLY A 171 4.94 -0.85 17.76
N SER A 172 4.11 -0.85 16.72
CA SER A 172 2.92 -1.69 16.63
C SER A 172 3.27 -3.17 16.58
N VAL A 173 4.33 -3.54 15.86
CA VAL A 173 4.86 -4.93 15.85
C VAL A 173 5.29 -5.37 17.25
N LYS A 174 5.99 -4.50 17.99
CA LYS A 174 6.40 -4.80 19.38
C LYS A 174 5.20 -4.98 20.30
N SER A 175 4.21 -4.09 20.19
CA SER A 175 2.96 -4.18 20.96
C SER A 175 2.18 -5.44 20.63
N PHE A 176 2.16 -5.88 19.37
CA PHE A 176 1.53 -7.13 18.94
C PHE A 176 2.14 -8.33 19.66
N PHE A 177 3.47 -8.47 19.66
CA PHE A 177 4.13 -9.57 20.37
C PHE A 177 4.00 -9.47 21.89
N LYS A 178 4.06 -8.26 22.46
CA LYS A 178 3.90 -8.02 23.91
C LYS A 178 2.50 -8.33 24.43
N SER A 179 1.48 -8.23 23.56
CA SER A 179 0.07 -8.42 23.92
C SER A 179 -0.45 -9.83 23.64
N ASP A 180 0.44 -10.80 23.39
CA ASP A 180 0.06 -12.16 22.98
C ASP A 180 -0.83 -12.21 21.72
N GLY A 181 -0.63 -11.24 20.82
CA GLY A 181 -1.26 -11.22 19.51
C GLY A 181 -2.70 -10.73 19.47
N LYS A 182 -3.08 -9.81 20.36
CA LYS A 182 -4.39 -9.12 20.31
C LYS A 182 -4.68 -8.57 18.92
N THR A 183 -5.95 -8.57 18.53
CA THR A 183 -6.40 -8.30 17.15
C THR A 183 -6.59 -6.82 16.82
N GLU A 184 -6.28 -5.91 17.75
CA GLU A 184 -6.53 -4.46 17.63
C GLU A 184 -5.52 -3.69 16.75
N PHE A 185 -4.50 -4.37 16.20
CA PHE A 185 -3.49 -3.74 15.34
C PHE A 185 -3.92 -3.76 13.88
N ALA A 186 -4.58 -2.69 13.42
CA ALA A 186 -4.98 -2.50 12.04
C ALA A 186 -4.71 -1.07 11.54
N ASP A 187 -4.56 -0.92 10.22
CA ASP A 187 -4.43 0.39 9.58
C ASP A 187 -5.78 1.12 9.46
N ALA A 188 -5.76 2.34 8.93
CA ALA A 188 -6.98 3.13 8.72
C ALA A 188 -7.99 2.47 7.74
N ASN A 189 -7.56 1.49 6.95
CA ASN A 189 -8.39 0.74 6.02
C ASN A 189 -8.85 -0.62 6.62
N GLY A 190 -8.55 -0.90 7.89
CA GLY A 190 -8.89 -2.15 8.56
C GLY A 190 -7.98 -3.34 8.22
N THR A 191 -6.86 -3.11 7.53
CA THR A 191 -5.87 -4.16 7.27
C THR A 191 -5.13 -4.48 8.56
N SER A 192 -5.32 -5.69 9.08
CA SER A 192 -4.67 -6.12 10.32
C SER A 192 -3.20 -6.51 10.13
N ILE A 193 -2.43 -6.40 11.22
CA ILE A 193 -1.03 -6.82 11.29
C ILE A 193 -0.86 -8.31 10.94
N ILE A 194 -1.79 -9.15 11.39
CA ILE A 194 -1.82 -10.59 11.12
C ILE A 194 -2.01 -10.85 9.63
N ASN A 195 -2.92 -10.12 8.98
CA ASN A 195 -3.16 -10.25 7.55
C ASN A 195 -1.92 -9.87 6.73
N TYR A 196 -1.18 -8.83 7.14
CA TYR A 196 0.09 -8.48 6.51
C TYR A 196 1.18 -9.53 6.75
N MET A 197 1.36 -9.99 7.98
CA MET A 197 2.34 -11.04 8.29
C MET A 197 2.09 -12.29 7.45
N LYS A 198 0.85 -12.80 7.42
CA LYS A 198 0.45 -13.94 6.58
C LYS A 198 0.75 -13.69 5.10
N SER A 199 0.38 -12.52 4.59
CA SER A 199 0.52 -12.19 3.17
C SER A 199 1.98 -12.18 2.71
N PHE A 200 2.92 -11.87 3.60
CA PHE A 200 4.34 -11.74 3.25
C PHE A 200 5.23 -12.85 3.82
N GLN A 201 4.66 -13.96 4.29
CA GLN A 201 5.38 -14.94 5.11
C GLN A 201 6.47 -15.76 4.37
N HIS A 202 6.57 -15.70 3.04
CA HIS A 202 7.38 -16.64 2.25
C HIS A 202 8.63 -16.06 1.58
N PHE A 203 9.02 -14.82 1.88
CA PHE A 203 10.18 -14.22 1.22
C PHE A 203 11.45 -14.34 2.06
N ASP A 204 12.56 -14.70 1.41
CA ASP A 204 13.90 -14.64 1.96
C ASP A 204 14.46 -13.22 1.88
N LEU A 205 14.63 -12.62 3.06
CA LEU A 205 15.19 -11.28 3.26
C LEU A 205 16.53 -11.32 4.03
N SER A 206 17.15 -12.49 4.15
CA SER A 206 18.43 -12.70 4.86
C SER A 206 19.56 -11.84 4.30
N GLY A 207 19.51 -11.50 3.01
CA GLY A 207 20.44 -10.59 2.34
C GLY A 207 20.37 -9.14 2.85
N ILE A 208 19.23 -8.70 3.38
CA ILE A 208 19.10 -7.36 3.98
C ILE A 208 19.83 -7.35 5.32
N LYS A 209 20.90 -6.58 5.41
CA LYS A 209 21.64 -6.41 6.67
C LYS A 209 20.93 -5.40 7.57
N PRO A 210 20.73 -5.71 8.87
CA PRO A 210 20.17 -4.74 9.80
C PRO A 210 21.11 -3.54 9.92
N SER A 211 20.59 -2.34 9.68
CA SER A 211 21.37 -1.10 9.74
C SER A 211 20.61 -0.01 10.47
N LYS A 212 21.26 0.65 11.43
CA LYS A 212 20.73 1.89 11.98
C LYS A 212 20.92 2.97 10.92
N TYR A 213 19.85 3.66 10.55
CA TYR A 213 19.96 4.79 9.64
C TYR A 213 20.82 5.87 10.31
N ASP A 214 21.85 6.32 9.61
CA ASP A 214 22.90 7.22 10.11
C ASP A 214 22.60 8.70 9.85
N GLY A 215 21.46 9.01 9.21
CA GLY A 215 21.03 10.37 8.91
C GLY A 215 21.57 10.93 7.59
N ARG A 216 22.41 10.18 6.87
CA ARG A 216 22.92 10.64 5.56
C ARG A 216 21.80 10.60 4.52
N LYS A 217 21.59 11.72 3.83
CA LYS A 217 20.60 11.81 2.76
C LYS A 217 20.82 10.68 1.75
N LEU A 218 19.75 9.94 1.48
CA LEU A 218 19.74 8.94 0.41
C LEU A 218 19.69 9.66 -0.94
N ILE A 219 20.59 9.29 -1.84
CA ILE A 219 20.66 9.79 -3.23
C ILE A 219 20.11 8.76 -4.21
#